data_AF-A0A9D8SDJ5-F1
#
_entry.id   AF-A0A9D8SDJ5-F1
#
_cell.length_a   1.000
_cell.length_b   1.000
_cell.length_c   1.000
_cell.angle_alpha   90.00
_cell.angle_beta   90.00
_cell.angle_gamma   90.00
#
_symmetry.space_group_name_H-M   'P 1'
#
loop_
_entity.id
_entity.type
_entity.pdbx_description
1 polymer ?
#
loop_
_entity_poly.entity_id
_entity_poly.type
_entity_poly.pdbx_seq_one_letter_code
_entity_poly.pdbx_strand_id
1 'polypeptide(L)'
;MFTIGCHLSASDGFDAMAKTALSIGANTFQYFSRNPRGSKARPLDLNDIEKYKKTAAENGITVVLCHAPYTMNACSSNPGLRDLAREMMT
;
A
#
# COMPACT_ATOMS: atom_id res chain seq x y z
N MET A 1 -6.72 -10.19 -20.11
CA MET A 1 -5.81 -9.02 -19.94
C MET A 1 -4.87 -9.36 -18.79
N PHE A 2 -3.56 -9.13 -18.93
CA PHE A 2 -2.62 -9.37 -17.83
C PHE A 2 -2.78 -8.32 -16.74
N THR A 3 -2.68 -8.73 -15.48
CA THR A 3 -2.58 -7.81 -14.34
C THR A 3 -1.10 -7.61 -14.03
N ILE A 4 -0.56 -6.43 -14.33
CA ILE A 4 0.87 -6.14 -14.24
C ILE A 4 1.11 -4.73 -13.69
N GLY A 5 2.14 -4.62 -12.86
CA GLY A 5 2.54 -3.38 -12.21
C GLY A 5 3.84 -3.55 -11.43
N CYS A 6 4.16 -2.56 -10.59
CA CYS A 6 5.38 -2.55 -9.79
C CYS A 6 5.10 -2.06 -8.36
N HIS A 7 6.15 -2.02 -7.54
CA HIS A 7 6.08 -1.42 -6.22
C HIS A 7 6.24 0.09 -6.32
N LEU A 8 5.26 0.84 -5.82
CA LEU A 8 5.21 2.29 -5.87
C LEU A 8 5.31 2.91 -4.47
N SER A 9 5.89 4.11 -4.45
CA SER A 9 5.98 4.92 -3.24
C SER A 9 4.62 5.56 -2.95
N ALA A 10 4.10 5.33 -1.74
CA ALA A 10 2.88 5.97 -1.25
C ALA A 10 3.11 7.36 -0.63
N SER A 11 4.28 7.98 -0.86
CA SER A 11 4.63 9.27 -0.24
C SER A 11 3.80 10.44 -0.74
N ASP A 12 3.35 10.40 -1.98
CA ASP A 12 2.54 11.46 -2.61
C ASP A 12 1.03 11.14 -2.61
N GLY A 13 0.62 10.08 -1.90
CA GLY A 13 -0.78 9.63 -1.82
C GLY A 13 -1.15 8.50 -2.78
N PHE A 14 -2.37 7.99 -2.63
CA PHE A 14 -2.94 6.90 -3.41
C PHE A 14 -3.25 7.30 -4.85
N ASP A 15 -3.78 8.51 -5.07
CA ASP A 15 -4.12 8.97 -6.42
C ASP A 15 -2.85 9.18 -7.26
N ALA A 16 -1.78 9.67 -6.64
CA ALA A 16 -0.46 9.78 -7.26
C ALA A 16 0.12 8.41 -7.67
N MET A 17 -0.04 7.39 -6.82
CA MET A 17 0.34 6.01 -7.18
C MET A 17 -0.46 5.49 -8.36
N ALA A 18 -1.78 5.68 -8.39
CA ALA A 18 -2.60 5.26 -9.53
C ALA A 18 -2.15 5.96 -10.83
N LYS A 19 -1.96 7.28 -10.81
CA LYS A 19 -1.46 8.03 -11.97
C LYS A 19 -0.09 7.55 -12.44
N THR A 20 0.79 7.20 -11.50
CA THR A 20 2.12 6.64 -11.81
C THR A 20 2.01 5.25 -12.43
N ALA A 21 1.12 4.39 -11.94
CA ALA A 21 0.86 3.08 -12.56
C ALA A 21 0.35 3.25 -14.01
N LEU A 22 -0.61 4.16 -14.22
CA LEU A 22 -1.17 4.42 -15.54
C LEU A 22 -0.13 4.98 -16.51
N SER A 23 0.78 5.86 -16.05
CA SER A 23 1.80 6.46 -16.91
C SER A 23 2.82 5.45 -17.44
N ILE A 24 3.00 4.30 -16.75
CA ILE A 24 3.87 3.19 -17.18
C ILE A 24 3.09 2.06 -17.86
N GLY A 25 1.80 2.24 -18.15
CA GLY A 25 0.95 1.22 -18.76
C GLY A 25 0.59 0.05 -17.83
N ALA A 26 0.72 0.22 -16.51
CA ALA A 26 0.32 -0.76 -15.52
C ALA A 26 -1.17 -0.64 -15.17
N ASN A 27 -1.75 -1.72 -14.67
CA ASN A 27 -3.16 -1.80 -14.23
C ASN A 27 -3.31 -2.36 -12.80
N THR A 28 -2.20 -2.43 -12.08
CA THR A 28 -2.13 -2.74 -10.65
C THR A 28 -0.85 -2.12 -10.09
N PHE A 29 -0.70 -2.12 -8.77
CA PHE A 29 0.54 -1.77 -8.11
C PHE A 29 0.59 -2.36 -6.70
N GLN A 30 1.79 -2.43 -6.15
CA GLN A 30 2.04 -2.74 -4.76
C GLN A 30 2.54 -1.48 -4.03
N TYR A 31 2.25 -1.36 -2.74
CA TYR A 31 2.76 -0.26 -1.91
C TYR A 31 2.95 -0.71 -0.46
N PHE A 32 3.61 0.11 0.36
CA PHE A 32 3.60 -0.05 1.82
C PHE A 32 2.54 0.87 2.47
N SER A 33 1.71 0.33 3.36
CA SER A 33 0.77 1.12 4.19
C SER A 33 1.45 1.93 5.28
N ARG A 34 2.71 1.62 5.59
CA ARG A 34 3.52 2.23 6.66
C ARG A 34 4.95 2.42 6.17
N ASN A 35 5.76 3.21 6.88
CA ASN A 35 7.19 3.25 6.58
C ASN A 35 7.77 1.83 6.78
N PRO A 36 8.43 1.21 5.80
CA PRO A 36 8.91 -0.17 5.92
C PRO A 36 9.96 -0.36 7.03
N ARG A 37 10.59 0.73 7.49
CA ARG A 37 11.54 0.73 8.61
C ARG A 37 10.90 0.98 9.98
N GLY A 38 9.62 1.34 10.02
CA GLY A 38 8.90 1.74 11.24
C GLY A 38 7.57 1.02 11.39
N SER A 39 6.86 1.30 12.47
CA SER A 39 5.56 0.69 12.79
C SER A 39 4.37 1.63 12.66
N LYS A 40 4.62 2.94 12.59
CA LYS A 40 3.56 3.94 12.59
C LYS A 40 2.88 4.01 11.21
N ALA A 41 1.57 3.81 11.19
CA ALA A 41 0.75 4.11 10.02
C ALA A 41 0.71 5.62 9.77
N ARG A 42 0.69 6.01 8.49
CA ARG A 42 0.35 7.38 8.13
C ARG A 42 -1.15 7.60 8.39
N PRO A 43 -1.57 8.79 8.86
CA PRO A 43 -2.98 9.15 8.90
C PRO A 43 -3.62 8.95 7.52
N LEU A 44 -4.86 8.48 7.48
CA LEU A 44 -5.60 8.34 6.23
C LEU A 44 -6.07 9.72 5.77
N ASP A 45 -5.76 10.05 4.51
CA ASP A 45 -6.39 11.16 3.81
C ASP A 45 -7.58 10.61 3.01
N LEU A 46 -8.79 10.84 3.52
CA LEU A 46 -10.01 10.34 2.90
C LEU A 46 -10.27 10.99 1.53
N ASN A 47 -9.87 12.26 1.35
CA ASN A 47 -10.07 12.95 0.07
C ASN A 47 -9.16 12.38 -1.02
N ASP A 48 -7.92 12.04 -0.68
CA ASP A 48 -7.00 11.34 -1.57
C ASP A 48 -7.49 9.93 -1.92
N ILE A 49 -8.01 9.19 -0.93
CA ILE A 49 -8.60 7.86 -1.16
C ILE A 49 -9.79 7.93 -2.11
N GLU A 50 -10.68 8.92 -1.98
CA GLU A 50 -11.81 9.08 -2.90
C GLU A 50 -11.36 9.44 -4.32
N LYS A 51 -10.34 10.30 -4.47
CA LYS A 51 -9.72 10.58 -5.77
C LYS A 51 -9.14 9.32 -6.40
N TYR A 52 -8.38 8.55 -5.62
CA TYR A 52 -7.83 7.27 -6.04
C TYR A 52 -8.93 6.31 -6.51
N LYS A 53 -10.01 6.13 -5.72
CA LYS A 53 -11.13 5.23 -6.08
C LYS A 53 -11.74 5.61 -7.42
N LYS A 54 -11.93 6.91 -7.67
CA LYS A 54 -12.43 7.40 -8.96
C LYS A 54 -11.44 7.08 -10.10
N THR A 55 -10.18 7.46 -9.95
CA THR A 55 -9.12 7.19 -10.94
C THR A 55 -8.99 5.69 -11.23
N ALA A 56 -9.03 4.84 -10.20
CA ALA A 56 -8.94 3.39 -10.31
C ALA A 56 -10.13 2.80 -11.08
N ALA A 57 -11.35 3.23 -10.75
CA ALA A 57 -12.57 2.78 -11.42
C ALA A 57 -12.61 3.18 -12.91
N GLU A 58 -12.22 4.42 -13.23
CA GLU A 58 -12.19 4.92 -14.60
C GLU A 58 -11.14 4.25 -15.49
N ASN A 59 -10.06 3.72 -14.90
CA ASN A 59 -8.91 3.17 -15.64
C ASN A 59 -8.69 1.66 -15.44
N GLY A 60 -9.63 0.95 -14.81
CA GLY A 60 -9.58 -0.51 -14.68
C GLY A 60 -8.53 -1.03 -13.69
N ILE A 61 -8.10 -0.22 -12.71
CA ILE A 61 -7.28 -0.70 -11.59
C ILE A 61 -8.22 -1.37 -10.58
N THR A 62 -8.30 -2.70 -10.65
CA THR A 62 -9.26 -3.49 -9.85
C THR A 62 -8.63 -4.17 -8.64
N VAL A 63 -7.31 -4.36 -8.64
CA VAL A 63 -6.55 -4.99 -7.56
C VAL A 63 -5.30 -4.16 -7.28
N VAL A 64 -5.01 -3.94 -6.01
CA VAL A 64 -3.74 -3.38 -5.51
C VAL A 64 -3.27 -4.20 -4.32
N LEU A 65 -1.97 -4.24 -4.08
CA LEU A 65 -1.37 -5.02 -2.99
C LEU A 65 -0.75 -4.11 -1.94
N CYS A 66 -1.27 -4.17 -0.72
CA CYS A 66 -0.61 -3.58 0.44
C CYS A 66 0.41 -4.58 1.01
N HIS A 67 1.70 -4.28 0.88
CA HIS A 67 2.77 -5.11 1.41
C HIS A 67 3.05 -4.73 2.87
N ALA A 68 3.18 -5.74 3.74
CA ALA A 68 3.57 -5.52 5.13
C ALA A 68 5.02 -5.00 5.23
N PRO A 69 5.35 -4.17 6.24
CA PRO A 69 6.73 -3.72 6.47
C PRO A 69 7.61 -4.90 6.90
N TYR A 70 8.90 -4.86 6.53
CA TYR A 70 9.85 -5.95 6.85
C TYR A 70 10.19 -6.06 8.35
N THR A 71 9.80 -5.06 9.15
CA THR A 71 9.92 -5.07 10.61
C THR A 71 8.88 -5.98 11.29
N MET A 72 7.83 -6.38 10.58
CA MET A 72 6.80 -7.29 11.09
C MET A 72 7.36 -8.71 11.25
N ASN A 73 7.30 -9.27 12.46
CA ASN A 73 7.70 -10.65 12.71
C ASN A 73 6.77 -11.36 13.71
N ALA A 74 5.71 -12.00 13.18
CA ALA A 74 4.74 -12.75 13.98
C ALA A 74 5.31 -14.06 14.59
N CYS A 75 6.46 -14.54 14.12
CA CYS A 75 7.12 -15.76 14.60
C CYS A 75 8.37 -15.48 15.44
N SER A 76 8.56 -14.24 15.89
CA SER A 76 9.73 -13.87 16.69
C SER A 76 9.77 -14.61 18.02
N SER A 77 10.98 -14.91 18.52
CA SER A 77 11.18 -15.34 19.91
C SER A 77 10.86 -14.21 20.91
N ASN A 78 10.94 -12.95 20.48
CA ASN A 78 10.60 -11.79 21.29
C ASN A 78 9.07 -11.55 21.29
N PRO A 79 8.39 -11.63 22.46
CA PRO A 79 6.96 -11.37 22.57
C PRO A 79 6.53 -10.00 22.03
N GLY A 80 7.30 -8.95 22.30
CA GLY A 80 6.97 -7.59 21.87
C GLY A 80 6.97 -7.41 20.35
N LEU A 81 7.80 -8.16 19.62
CA LEU A 81 7.77 -8.16 18.15
C LEU A 81 6.53 -8.89 17.60
N ARG A 82 6.02 -9.90 18.32
CA ARG A 82 4.78 -10.57 17.95
C ARG A 82 3.56 -9.69 18.23
N ASP A 83 3.55 -8.96 19.34
CA ASP A 83 2.49 -8.00 19.67
C ASP A 83 2.45 -6.88 18.64
N LEU A 84 3.62 -6.31 18.30
CA LEU A 84 3.74 -5.31 17.24
C LEU A 84 3.25 -5.84 15.88
N ALA A 85 3.59 -7.09 15.53
CA ALA A 85 3.11 -7.69 14.29
C ALA A 85 1.58 -7.83 14.26
N ARG A 86 0.96 -8.16 15.40
CA ARG A 86 -0.50 -8.22 15.55
C ARG A 86 -1.14 -6.85 15.39
N GLU A 87 -0.62 -5.83 16.05
CA GLU A 87 -1.10 -4.44 15.95
C GLU A 87 -1.01 -3.91 14.51
N MET A 88 0.00 -4.32 13.74
CA MET A 88 0.13 -3.90 12.34
C MET A 88 -0.89 -4.56 11.40
N MET A 89 -1.47 -5.71 11.75
CA MET A 89 -2.47 -6.43 10.95
C MET A 89 -3.90 -5.94 11.19
N THR A 90 -4.15 -5.29 12.33
CA THR A 90 -5.43 -4.69 12.72
C THR A 90 -5.47 -3.20 12.39
#